data_AF-A0A081JJJ7-F1
#
_entry.id   AF-A0A081JJJ7-F1
#
_cell.length_a   1.000
_cell.length_b   1.000
_cell.length_c   1.000
_cell.angle_alpha   90.00
_cell.angle_beta   90.00
_cell.angle_gamma   90.00
#
_symmetry.space_group_name_H-M   'P 1'
#
loop_
_entity.id
_entity.type
_entity.pdbx_description
1 polymer ?
#
loop_
_entity_poly.entity_id
_entity_poly.type
_entity_poly.pdbx_seq_one_letter_code
_entity_poly.pdbx_strand_id
1 'polypeptide(L)'
;MATPSWSKTLQEVLQHNTVEKTFKSSKGTDYIAQVIPEIEVVSTGSLVEDNGTFKYAIVDTIHQLEYEIKTLNKVDVQFGTKLVFKDVRGGAVGNSSRGWYSAESVSVAK
;
A
#
# COMPACT_ATOMS: atom_id res chain seq x y z
N MET A 1 -17.16 -17.85 22.90
CA MET A 1 -16.78 -16.56 23.52
C MET A 1 -15.69 -15.95 22.66
N ALA A 2 -15.89 -14.73 22.14
CA ALA A 2 -14.89 -14.07 21.30
C ALA A 2 -13.78 -13.48 22.19
N THR A 3 -12.52 -13.72 21.83
CA THR A 3 -11.37 -13.10 22.47
C THR A 3 -11.18 -11.68 21.93
N PRO A 4 -10.99 -10.67 22.78
CA PRO A 4 -10.69 -9.32 22.31
C PRO A 4 -9.38 -9.31 21.52
N SER A 5 -9.38 -8.66 20.36
CA SER A 5 -8.20 -8.52 19.49
C SER A 5 -7.81 -7.05 19.37
N TRP A 6 -6.52 -6.75 19.59
CA TRP A 6 -5.96 -5.41 19.37
C TRP A 6 -5.36 -5.35 17.96
N SER A 7 -6.17 -4.94 16.97
CA SER A 7 -5.75 -4.81 15.58
C SER A 7 -6.15 -3.44 15.04
N LYS A 8 -5.18 -2.66 14.55
CA LYS A 8 -5.45 -1.39 13.87
C LYS A 8 -5.86 -1.64 12.41
N THR A 9 -6.82 -0.87 11.93
CA THR A 9 -7.24 -0.86 10.53
C THR A 9 -6.23 -0.15 9.63
N LEU A 10 -6.32 -0.35 8.31
CA LEU A 10 -5.47 0.35 7.33
C LEU A 10 -5.61 1.87 7.46
N GLN A 11 -6.84 2.34 7.64
CA GLN A 11 -7.15 3.75 7.88
C GLN A 11 -6.47 4.30 9.14
N GLU A 12 -6.47 3.55 10.25
CA GLU A 12 -5.80 4.01 11.48
C GLU A 12 -4.28 3.97 11.39
N VAL A 13 -3.72 3.04 10.62
CA VAL A 13 -2.27 2.88 10.46
C VAL A 13 -1.71 3.95 9.53
N LEU A 14 -2.33 4.15 8.37
CA LEU A 14 -1.84 5.10 7.36
C LEU A 14 -2.49 6.48 7.44
N GLN A 15 -3.54 6.64 8.26
CA GLN A 15 -4.25 7.90 8.47
C GLN A 15 -4.97 8.44 7.22
N HIS A 16 -5.22 7.57 6.23
CA HIS A 16 -5.97 7.89 5.01
C HIS A 16 -7.39 7.33 5.04
N ASN A 17 -8.31 8.03 4.36
CA ASN A 17 -9.66 7.52 4.16
C ASN A 17 -9.63 6.25 3.29
N THR A 18 -10.36 5.23 3.73
CA THR A 18 -10.51 3.98 2.99
C THR A 18 -11.91 3.79 2.46
N VAL A 19 -12.05 3.10 1.34
CA VAL A 19 -13.32 2.65 0.78
C VAL A 19 -13.31 1.12 0.67
N GLU A 20 -14.49 0.52 0.74
CA GLU A 20 -14.66 -0.91 0.45
C GLU A 20 -14.77 -1.10 -1.07
N LYS A 21 -13.93 -1.98 -1.61
CA LYS A 21 -13.94 -2.31 -3.04
C LYS A 21 -13.95 -3.82 -3.23
N THR A 22 -14.75 -4.27 -4.19
CA THR A 22 -14.84 -5.68 -4.57
C THR A 22 -13.73 -6.03 -5.55
N PHE A 23 -12.97 -7.06 -5.22
CA PHE A 23 -11.89 -7.61 -6.05
C PHE A 23 -12.18 -9.05 -6.40
N LYS A 24 -11.70 -9.48 -7.56
CA LYS A 24 -11.74 -10.87 -7.97
C LYS A 24 -10.42 -11.54 -7.61
N SER A 25 -10.50 -12.60 -6.81
CA SER A 25 -9.35 -13.45 -6.51
C SER A 25 -8.90 -14.21 -7.77
N SER A 26 -7.65 -14.65 -7.81
CA SER A 26 -7.12 -15.55 -8.85
C SER A 26 -7.93 -16.84 -8.98
N LYS A 27 -8.65 -17.24 -7.91
CA LYS A 27 -9.56 -18.39 -7.89
C LYS A 27 -10.98 -18.08 -8.39
N GLY A 28 -11.24 -16.86 -8.84
CA GLY A 28 -12.53 -16.41 -9.38
C GLY A 28 -13.55 -15.94 -8.32
N THR A 29 -13.24 -16.06 -7.03
CA THR A 29 -14.11 -15.60 -5.94
C THR A 29 -13.99 -14.10 -5.74
N ASP A 30 -15.13 -13.40 -5.73
CA ASP A 30 -15.21 -11.99 -5.36
C ASP A 30 -15.02 -11.84 -3.84
N TYR A 31 -14.18 -10.90 -3.45
CA TYR A 31 -13.92 -10.56 -2.05
C TYR A 31 -13.94 -9.04 -1.88
N ILE A 32 -14.40 -8.58 -0.72
CA ILE A 32 -14.42 -7.15 -0.38
C ILE A 32 -13.18 -6.86 0.45
N ALA A 33 -12.48 -5.79 0.13
CA ALA A 33 -11.35 -5.30 0.92
C ALA A 33 -11.43 -3.79 1.08
N GLN A 34 -10.95 -3.30 2.22
CA GLN A 34 -10.73 -1.88 2.44
C GLN A 34 -9.46 -1.44 1.71
N VAL A 35 -9.58 -0.39 0.91
CA VAL A 35 -8.49 0.19 0.12
C VAL A 35 -8.44 1.68 0.27
N ILE A 36 -7.25 2.25 0.18
CA ILE A 36 -7.07 3.69 -0.07
C ILE A 36 -7.15 3.87 -1.59
N PRO A 37 -8.17 4.58 -2.13
CA PRO A 37 -8.38 4.67 -3.58
C PRO A 37 -7.17 5.24 -4.31
N GLU A 38 -6.58 6.28 -3.73
CA GLU A 38 -5.44 6.99 -4.29
C GLU A 38 -4.64 7.63 -3.16
N ILE A 39 -3.32 7.56 -3.25
CA ILE A 39 -2.40 8.24 -2.34
C ILE A 39 -1.22 8.83 -3.12
N GLU A 40 -0.93 10.12 -2.89
CA GLU A 40 0.28 10.79 -3.37
C GLU A 40 1.35 10.73 -2.27
N VAL A 41 2.52 10.19 -2.62
CA VAL A 41 3.68 10.05 -1.71
C VAL A 41 4.97 10.40 -2.45
N VAL A 42 6.06 10.57 -1.71
CA VAL A 42 7.38 10.89 -2.27
C VAL A 42 8.27 9.67 -2.22
N SER A 43 8.92 9.32 -3.34
CA SER A 43 9.91 8.25 -3.41
C SER A 43 11.21 8.65 -2.71
N THR A 44 11.78 7.72 -1.93
CA THR A 44 13.16 7.87 -1.42
C THR A 44 14.21 7.49 -2.47
N GLY A 45 13.79 7.14 -3.69
CA GLY A 45 14.66 6.71 -4.77
C GLY A 45 15.06 5.24 -4.71
N SER A 46 14.58 4.48 -3.71
CA SER A 46 14.85 3.05 -3.60
C SER A 46 13.74 2.24 -4.26
N LEU A 47 14.12 1.46 -5.27
CA LEU A 47 13.26 0.52 -5.99
C LEU A 47 13.89 -0.87 -5.91
N VAL A 48 13.17 -1.83 -5.33
CA VAL A 48 13.59 -3.23 -5.26
C VAL A 48 12.67 -4.07 -6.13
N GLU A 49 13.25 -4.83 -7.05
CA GLU A 49 12.54 -5.83 -7.84
C GLU A 49 12.63 -7.20 -7.13
N ASP A 50 11.49 -7.82 -6.86
CA ASP A 50 11.39 -9.15 -6.27
C ASP A 50 10.35 -9.96 -7.02
N ASN A 51 10.77 -11.04 -7.68
CA ASN A 51 9.90 -12.01 -8.37
C ASN A 51 8.83 -11.36 -9.30
N GLY A 52 9.23 -10.36 -10.09
CA GLY A 52 8.33 -9.65 -11.01
C GLY A 52 7.38 -8.65 -10.34
N THR A 53 7.59 -8.36 -9.05
CA THR A 53 6.94 -7.27 -8.33
C THR A 53 7.96 -6.18 -7.97
N PHE A 54 7.48 -4.96 -7.84
CA PHE A 54 8.29 -3.77 -7.59
C PHE A 54 7.93 -3.18 -6.23
N LYS A 55 8.91 -3.06 -5.34
CA LYS A 55 8.75 -2.41 -4.04
C LYS A 55 9.37 -1.02 -4.08
N TYR A 56 8.57 -0.02 -3.76
CA TYR A 56 8.98 1.38 -3.70
C TYR A 56 9.06 1.79 -2.24
N ALA A 57 10.23 2.26 -1.79
CA ALA A 57 10.34 2.91 -0.49
C ALA A 57 9.88 4.37 -0.63
N ILE A 58 8.91 4.75 0.19
CA ILE A 58 8.22 6.04 0.07
C ILE A 58 8.07 6.71 1.43
N VAL A 59 7.88 8.02 1.35
CA VAL A 59 7.53 8.89 2.48
C VAL A 59 6.20 9.54 2.19
N ASP A 60 5.23 9.32 3.07
CA ASP A 60 4.02 10.12 3.15
C ASP A 60 4.35 11.39 3.93
N THR A 61 4.48 12.50 3.20
CA THR A 61 4.83 13.81 3.78
C THR A 61 3.68 14.45 4.57
N ILE A 62 2.43 14.02 4.35
CA ILE A 62 1.25 14.57 5.03
C ILE A 62 1.18 14.01 6.44
N HIS A 63 1.34 12.69 6.58
CA HIS A 63 1.25 12.00 7.86
C HIS A 63 2.61 11.68 8.49
N GLN A 64 3.71 12.06 7.83
CA GLN A 64 5.09 11.86 8.27
C GLN A 64 5.41 10.37 8.52
N LEU A 65 4.97 9.51 7.60
CA LEU A 65 5.18 8.07 7.66
C LEU A 65 6.16 7.63 6.57
N GLU A 66 7.03 6.67 6.89
CA GLU A 66 7.91 6.00 5.92
C GLU A 66 7.56 4.51 5.86
N TYR A 67 7.35 4.00 4.65
CA TYR A 67 7.00 2.60 4.43
C TYR A 67 7.24 2.19 2.97
N GLU A 68 7.06 0.90 2.69
CA GLU A 68 7.27 0.32 1.35
C GLU A 68 5.93 -0.12 0.75
N ILE A 69 5.68 0.23 -0.51
CA ILE A 69 4.49 -0.21 -1.25
C ILE A 69 4.93 -1.10 -2.41
N LYS A 70 4.30 -2.27 -2.52
CA LYS A 70 4.53 -3.22 -3.62
C LYS A 70 3.52 -3.03 -4.75
N THR A 71 3.97 -3.07 -6.00
CA THR A 71 3.10 -3.07 -7.19
C THR A 71 3.58 -4.06 -8.24
N LEU A 72 2.77 -4.29 -9.27
CA LEU A 72 3.11 -5.14 -10.42
C LEU A 72 3.76 -4.34 -11.56
N ASN A 73 3.45 -3.05 -11.69
CA ASN A 73 3.98 -2.22 -12.76
C ASN A 73 5.22 -1.44 -12.29
N LYS A 74 6.19 -1.30 -13.20
CA LYS A 74 7.43 -0.55 -12.97
C LYS A 74 7.29 0.89 -13.42
N VAL A 75 7.79 1.80 -12.61
CA VAL A 75 8.01 3.21 -12.93
C VAL A 75 9.42 3.56 -12.50
N ASP A 76 10.15 4.30 -13.32
CA ASP A 76 11.49 4.78 -12.97
C ASP A 76 11.37 5.92 -11.95
N VAL A 77 12.19 5.86 -10.89
CA VAL A 77 12.09 6.78 -9.76
C VAL A 77 13.46 7.24 -9.32
N GLN A 78 13.53 8.50 -8.90
CA GLN A 78 14.67 9.09 -8.21
C GLN A 78 14.22 9.59 -6.84
N PHE A 79 15.18 9.98 -6.00
CA PHE A 79 14.84 10.64 -4.74
C PHE A 79 14.02 11.91 -5.01
N GLY A 80 12.89 12.05 -4.31
CA GLY A 80 11.99 13.19 -4.47
C GLY A 80 10.94 13.03 -5.57
N THR A 81 10.97 11.95 -6.36
CA THR A 81 9.91 11.67 -7.35
C THR A 81 8.57 11.48 -6.64
N LYS A 82 7.58 12.28 -7.00
CA LYS A 82 6.20 12.11 -6.50
C LYS A 82 5.51 10.95 -7.21
N LEU A 83 4.93 10.06 -6.44
CA LEU A 83 4.24 8.86 -6.92
C LEU A 83 2.80 8.87 -6.47
N VAL A 84 1.93 8.43 -7.36
CA VAL A 84 0.51 8.19 -7.09
C VAL A 84 0.28 6.69 -7.15
N PHE A 85 -0.16 6.12 -6.03
CA PHE A 85 -0.54 4.71 -5.94
C PHE A 85 -2.05 4.57 -5.91
N LYS A 86 -2.58 3.56 -6.60
CA LYS A 86 -4.03 3.30 -6.69
C LYS A 86 -4.45 2.00 -6.02
N ASP A 87 -5.61 2.04 -5.36
CA ASP A 87 -6.21 0.93 -4.61
C ASP A 87 -5.22 0.26 -3.65
N VAL A 88 -4.58 1.08 -2.81
CA VAL A 88 -3.60 0.61 -1.82
C VAL A 88 -4.29 -0.21 -0.75
N ARG A 89 -3.77 -1.42 -0.55
CA ARG A 89 -4.18 -2.41 0.43
C ARG A 89 -3.03 -2.64 1.39
N GLY A 90 -3.36 -3.06 2.61
CA GLY A 90 -2.35 -3.51 3.54
C GLY A 90 -2.92 -4.24 4.73
N GLY A 91 -2.02 -4.83 5.51
CA GLY A 91 -2.37 -5.56 6.71
C GLY A 91 -1.13 -5.89 7.54
N ALA A 92 -1.35 -6.41 8.74
CA ALA A 92 -0.26 -6.84 9.61
C ALA A 92 0.42 -8.12 9.06
N VAL A 93 1.75 -8.20 9.17
CA VAL A 93 2.50 -9.43 8.90
C VAL A 93 2.56 -10.28 10.17
N GLY A 94 1.53 -11.09 10.39
CA GLY A 94 1.44 -11.96 11.57
C GLY A 94 1.50 -11.16 12.90
N ASN A 95 2.29 -11.64 13.87
CA ASN A 95 2.49 -10.98 15.17
C ASN A 95 3.55 -9.86 15.13
N SER A 96 3.96 -9.39 13.95
CA SER A 96 4.99 -8.36 13.82
C SER A 96 4.39 -6.96 13.87
N SER A 97 5.16 -5.98 14.37
CA SER A 97 4.81 -4.55 14.28
C SER A 97 4.91 -3.96 12.86
N ARG A 98 5.14 -4.80 11.84
CA ARG A 98 5.32 -4.39 10.45
C ARG A 98 4.06 -4.70 9.63
N GLY A 99 3.62 -3.72 8.84
CA GLY A 99 2.57 -3.90 7.84
C GLY A 99 3.16 -4.28 6.49
N TRP A 100 2.41 -5.03 5.69
CA TRP A 100 2.66 -5.14 4.26
C TRP A 100 1.70 -4.19 3.54
N TYR A 101 2.17 -3.57 2.45
CA TYR A 101 1.36 -2.69 1.63
C TYR A 101 1.53 -3.04 0.15
N SER A 102 0.42 -3.06 -0.58
CA SER A 102 0.40 -3.35 -2.01
C SER A 102 -0.60 -2.45 -2.70
N ALA A 103 -0.26 -1.95 -3.88
CA ALA A 103 -1.19 -1.20 -4.72
C ALA A 103 -1.48 -1.96 -6.02
N GLU A 104 -2.58 -1.61 -6.67
CA GLU A 104 -2.90 -2.12 -8.00
C GLU A 104 -1.93 -1.57 -9.04
N SER A 105 -1.67 -0.26 -8.98
CA SER A 105 -0.74 0.42 -9.88
C SER A 105 -0.07 1.62 -9.25
N VAL A 106 1.05 2.03 -9.85
CA VAL A 106 1.80 3.25 -9.53
C VAL A 106 2.04 4.08 -10.78
N SER A 107 2.03 5.41 -10.64
CA SER A 107 2.37 6.38 -11.68
C SER A 107 3.12 7.57 -11.10
N VAL A 108 3.94 8.25 -11.90
CA VAL A 108 4.54 9.53 -11.50
C VAL A 108 3.44 10.59 -11.44
N ALA A 109 3.39 11.38 -10.36
CA ALA A 109 2.48 12.51 -10.26
C ALA A 109 2.83 13.54 -11.34
N LYS A 110 1.82 14.13 -11.97
CA LYS A 110 2.00 15.17 -13.00
C LYS A 110 2.11 16.56 -12.39
#